data_AF-A0A328PU48-F1
#
_entry.id   AF-A0A328PU48-F1
#
_cell.length_a   1.000
_cell.length_b   1.000
_cell.length_c   1.000
_cell.angle_alpha   90.00
_cell.angle_beta   90.00
_cell.angle_gamma   90.00
#
_symmetry.space_group_name_H-M   'P 1'
#
loop_
_entity.id
_entity.type
_entity.pdbx_description
1 polymer ?
#
loop_
_entity_poly.entity_id
_entity_poly.type
_entity_poly.pdbx_seq_one_letter_code
_entity_poly.pdbx_strand_id
1 'polypeptide(L)'
;MPNFKTHIISGIIAFPLFFLIFNLIYSYFFYDIYYVPSEIFASFLLFVLGSDFPDVDHHNAFINKFFRLFLVIGSVYYIFDYKQIFIEQFNLSSNISSFLIIVVGILIGMILGFIFNKLTKHRGMWHSIITGVVISVLIYFLNFKYRSPINLFYSLNFFVGFSLHLLLDKVHKN
;
A
#
# COMPACT_ATOMS: atom_id res chain seq x y z
N MET A 1 -3.53 -22.36 6.87
CA MET A 1 -3.30 -20.93 6.54
C MET A 1 -4.02 -20.64 5.24
N PRO A 2 -4.81 -19.56 5.15
CA PRO A 2 -5.46 -19.19 3.91
C PRO A 2 -4.40 -18.90 2.85
N ASN A 3 -4.70 -19.18 1.59
CA ASN A 3 -3.82 -18.80 0.50
C ASN A 3 -4.15 -17.37 0.05
N PHE A 4 -3.27 -16.77 -0.76
CA PHE A 4 -3.50 -15.47 -1.41
C PHE A 4 -4.91 -15.32 -2.00
N LYS A 5 -5.42 -16.38 -2.64
CA LYS A 5 -6.76 -16.40 -3.23
C LYS A 5 -7.85 -16.20 -2.18
N THR A 6 -7.74 -16.81 -1.01
CA THR A 6 -8.70 -16.60 0.10
C THR A 6 -8.67 -15.14 0.56
N HIS A 7 -7.49 -14.58 0.82
CA HIS A 7 -7.37 -13.19 1.29
C HIS A 7 -7.99 -12.18 0.31
N ILE A 8 -7.62 -12.28 -0.97
CA ILE A 8 -8.14 -11.38 -2.01
C ILE A 8 -9.64 -11.56 -2.22
N ILE A 9 -10.15 -12.79 -2.32
CA ILE A 9 -11.58 -13.04 -2.53
C ILE A 9 -12.39 -12.51 -1.33
N SER A 10 -11.92 -12.78 -0.11
CA SER A 10 -12.56 -12.24 1.09
C SER A 10 -12.55 -10.72 1.10
N GLY A 11 -11.44 -10.08 0.69
CA GLY A 11 -11.36 -8.63 0.52
C GLY A 11 -12.40 -8.07 -0.47
N ILE A 12 -12.50 -8.69 -1.64
CA ILE A 12 -13.45 -8.30 -2.70
C ILE A 12 -14.90 -8.43 -2.21
N ILE A 13 -15.24 -9.53 -1.53
CA ILE A 13 -16.60 -9.82 -1.06
C ILE A 13 -16.96 -8.96 0.16
N ALA A 14 -16.01 -8.67 1.05
CA ALA A 14 -16.27 -7.91 2.27
C ALA A 14 -16.41 -6.40 2.02
N PHE A 15 -15.80 -5.86 0.96
CA PHE A 15 -15.83 -4.42 0.69
C PHE A 15 -17.25 -3.84 0.55
N PRO A 16 -18.20 -4.39 -0.23
CA PRO A 16 -19.55 -3.84 -0.34
C PRO A 16 -20.27 -3.75 1.00
N LEU A 17 -20.10 -4.75 1.87
CA LEU A 17 -20.68 -4.75 3.21
C LEU A 17 -20.06 -3.67 4.08
N PHE A 18 -18.73 -3.53 4.06
CA PHE A 18 -18.04 -2.47 4.79
C PHE A 18 -18.44 -1.08 4.28
N PHE A 19 -18.50 -0.88 2.96
CA PHE A 19 -18.95 0.36 2.33
C PHE A 19 -20.35 0.75 2.82
N LEU A 20 -21.30 -0.19 2.84
CA LEU A 20 -22.65 0.06 3.33
C LEU A 20 -22.66 0.44 4.81
N ILE A 21 -21.99 -0.35 5.66
CA ILE A 21 -21.94 -0.11 7.11
C ILE A 21 -21.31 1.25 7.42
N PHE A 22 -20.19 1.58 6.78
CA PHE A 22 -19.51 2.87 6.97
C PHE A 22 -20.44 4.03 6.62
N ASN A 23 -21.12 3.97 5.48
CA ASN A 23 -22.01 5.06 5.06
C ASN A 23 -23.23 5.20 5.97
N LEU A 24 -23.84 4.09 6.43
CA LEU A 24 -24.95 4.13 7.39
C LEU A 24 -24.53 4.76 8.73
N ILE A 25 -23.35 4.39 9.24
CA ILE A 25 -22.81 4.95 10.49
C ILE A 25 -22.48 6.43 10.29
N TYR A 26 -21.80 6.77 9.20
CA TYR A 26 -21.36 8.14 8.96
C TYR A 26 -22.54 9.08 8.75
N SER A 27 -23.55 8.70 7.96
CA SER A 27 -24.74 9.53 7.74
C SER A 27 -25.60 9.68 9.00
N TYR A 28 -25.63 8.66 9.87
CA TYR A 28 -26.33 8.74 11.15
C TYR A 28 -25.74 9.80 12.09
N PHE A 29 -24.41 9.94 12.13
CA PHE A 29 -23.73 10.90 13.02
C PHE A 29 -23.42 12.25 12.38
N PHE A 30 -23.31 12.30 11.05
CA PHE A 30 -22.85 13.48 10.32
C PHE A 30 -23.81 13.83 9.18
N TYR A 31 -23.49 13.43 7.94
CA TYR A 31 -24.25 13.76 6.73
C TYR A 31 -23.93 12.76 5.63
N ASP A 32 -24.76 12.72 4.58
CA ASP A 32 -24.53 11.83 3.43
C ASP A 32 -23.27 12.21 2.66
N ILE A 33 -22.41 11.21 2.41
CA ILE A 33 -21.20 11.41 1.62
C ILE A 33 -21.52 11.23 0.14
N TYR A 34 -21.41 12.31 -0.62
CA TYR A 34 -21.45 12.25 -2.08
C TYR A 34 -20.07 11.88 -2.62
N TYR A 35 -19.95 10.68 -3.18
CA TYR A 35 -18.70 10.19 -3.76
C TYR A 35 -18.62 10.49 -5.26
N VAL A 36 -17.41 10.77 -5.75
CA VAL A 36 -17.11 10.59 -7.17
C VAL A 36 -16.65 9.16 -7.45
N PRO A 37 -16.83 8.61 -8.67
CA PRO A 37 -16.50 7.21 -8.96
C PRO A 37 -15.05 6.81 -8.64
N SER A 38 -14.10 7.73 -8.83
CA SER A 38 -12.69 7.50 -8.51
C SER A 38 -12.44 7.31 -7.01
N GLU A 39 -13.24 7.95 -6.14
CA GLU A 39 -13.11 7.79 -4.69
C GLU A 39 -13.54 6.39 -4.25
N ILE A 40 -14.64 5.88 -4.82
CA ILE A 40 -15.10 4.51 -4.54
C ILE A 40 -14.09 3.49 -5.06
N PHE A 41 -13.58 3.70 -6.28
CA PHE A 41 -12.57 2.82 -6.87
C PHE A 41 -11.28 2.78 -6.05
N ALA A 42 -10.74 3.94 -5.64
CA ALA A 42 -9.55 4.00 -4.79
C ALA A 42 -9.79 3.32 -3.43
N SER A 43 -10.98 3.51 -2.84
CA SER A 43 -11.37 2.86 -1.58
C SER A 43 -11.40 1.34 -1.70
N PHE A 44 -11.99 0.83 -2.79
CA PHE A 44 -12.01 -0.59 -3.10
C PHE A 44 -10.60 -1.17 -3.23
N LEU A 45 -9.73 -0.49 -3.99
CA LEU A 45 -8.34 -0.90 -4.12
C LEU A 45 -7.62 -0.91 -2.77
N LEU A 46 -7.79 0.12 -1.95
CA LEU A 46 -7.18 0.19 -0.62
C LEU A 46 -7.67 -0.94 0.30
N PHE A 47 -8.95 -1.28 0.24
CA PHE A 47 -9.51 -2.39 1.02
C PHE A 47 -8.92 -3.74 0.60
N VAL A 48 -8.91 -4.03 -0.70
CA VAL A 48 -8.35 -5.27 -1.24
C VAL A 48 -6.84 -5.35 -1.01
N LEU A 49 -6.11 -4.26 -1.22
CA LEU A 49 -4.68 -4.19 -0.90
C LEU A 49 -4.44 -4.44 0.59
N GLY A 50 -5.19 -3.78 1.47
CA GLY A 50 -5.13 -4.02 2.91
C GLY A 50 -5.33 -5.50 3.27
N SER A 51 -6.23 -6.21 2.58
CA SER A 51 -6.52 -7.63 2.83
C SER A 51 -5.39 -8.61 2.52
N ASP A 52 -4.39 -8.21 1.75
CA ASP A 52 -3.18 -9.02 1.47
C ASP A 52 -1.92 -8.39 2.08
N PHE A 53 -1.98 -7.12 2.45
CA PHE A 53 -0.81 -6.33 2.88
C PHE A 53 -0.01 -6.92 4.05
N PRO A 54 -0.60 -7.57 5.07
CA PRO A 54 0.20 -8.19 6.14
C PRO A 54 1.23 -9.21 5.64
N ASP A 55 0.99 -9.83 4.48
CA ASP A 55 1.91 -10.79 3.85
C ASP A 55 3.01 -10.10 3.00
N VAL A 56 3.14 -8.78 3.08
CA VAL A 56 4.24 -8.05 2.43
C VAL A 56 5.61 -8.53 2.93
N ASP A 57 5.70 -9.10 4.13
CA ASP A 57 6.93 -9.69 4.67
C ASP A 57 7.20 -11.14 4.21
N HIS A 58 6.24 -11.77 3.50
CA HIS A 58 6.39 -13.12 2.99
C HIS A 58 7.08 -13.11 1.62
N HIS A 59 8.29 -13.67 1.52
CA HIS A 59 9.15 -13.55 0.33
C HIS A 59 8.48 -14.04 -0.97
N ASN A 60 7.59 -15.01 -0.89
CA ASN A 60 6.91 -15.59 -2.04
C ASN A 60 5.52 -15.00 -2.31
N ALA A 61 5.01 -14.13 -1.43
CA ALA A 61 3.70 -13.51 -1.61
C ALA A 61 3.69 -12.58 -2.82
N PHE A 62 2.51 -12.48 -3.44
CA PHE A 62 2.32 -11.58 -4.57
C PHE A 62 2.52 -10.11 -4.15
N ILE A 63 1.99 -9.72 -3.00
CA ILE A 63 2.16 -8.36 -2.46
C ILE A 63 3.62 -8.01 -2.16
N ASN A 64 4.46 -8.97 -1.71
CA ASN A 64 5.90 -8.73 -1.51
C ASN A 64 6.58 -8.39 -2.84
N LYS A 65 6.29 -9.16 -3.90
CA LYS A 65 6.85 -8.91 -5.24
C LYS A 65 6.43 -7.55 -5.77
N PHE A 66 5.18 -7.16 -5.57
CA PHE A 66 4.66 -5.86 -5.98
C PHE A 66 5.27 -4.72 -5.17
N PHE A 67 5.40 -4.88 -3.86
CA PHE A 67 6.09 -3.93 -2.98
C PHE A 67 7.56 -3.72 -3.41
N ARG A 68 8.28 -4.80 -3.73
CA ARG A 68 9.66 -4.70 -4.24
C ARG A 68 9.74 -3.97 -5.57
N LEU A 69 8.76 -4.16 -6.46
CA LEU A 69 8.66 -3.40 -7.70
C LEU A 69 8.43 -1.91 -7.42
N PHE A 70 7.58 -1.57 -6.45
CA PHE A 70 7.40 -0.18 -6.02
C PHE A 70 8.67 0.44 -5.45
N LEU A 71 9.49 -0.30 -4.69
CA LEU A 71 10.78 0.20 -4.23
C LEU A 71 11.71 0.54 -5.41
N VAL A 72 11.70 -0.27 -6.47
CA VAL A 72 12.46 0.01 -7.70
C VAL A 72 11.94 1.25 -8.41
N ILE A 73 10.65 1.29 -8.72
CA ILE A 73 10.04 2.42 -9.43
C ILE A 73 10.21 3.72 -8.61
N GLY A 74 9.96 3.67 -7.30
CA GLY A 74 10.11 4.80 -6.39
C GLY A 74 11.56 5.28 -6.29
N SER A 75 12.52 4.37 -6.26
CA SER A 75 13.95 4.74 -6.26
C SER A 75 14.36 5.44 -7.56
N VAL A 76 13.93 4.91 -8.72
CA VAL A 76 14.18 5.56 -10.01
C VAL A 76 13.57 6.96 -10.05
N TYR A 77 12.28 7.08 -9.68
CA TYR A 77 11.57 8.36 -9.64
C TYR A 77 12.26 9.38 -8.73
N TYR A 78 12.64 8.98 -7.51
CA TYR A 78 13.28 9.87 -6.54
C TYR A 78 14.63 10.39 -7.03
N ILE A 79 15.44 9.54 -7.68
CA ILE A 79 16.77 9.96 -8.17
C ILE A 79 16.63 10.90 -9.37
N PHE A 80 15.55 10.81 -10.15
CA PHE A 80 15.29 11.74 -11.25
C PHE A 80 15.18 13.20 -10.78
N ASP A 81 14.75 13.46 -9.56
CA ASP A 81 14.74 14.82 -8.98
C ASP A 81 16.15 15.42 -8.88
N TYR A 82 17.19 14.58 -8.88
CA TYR A 82 18.60 14.98 -8.81
C TYR A 82 19.31 14.94 -10.18
N LYS A 83 18.55 14.84 -11.29
CA LYS A 83 19.14 14.74 -12.64
C LYS A 83 20.13 15.85 -12.97
N GLN A 84 19.89 17.07 -12.48
CA GLN A 84 20.76 18.22 -12.75
C GLN A 84 22.18 18.01 -12.23
N ILE A 85 22.35 17.34 -11.08
CA ILE A 85 23.65 17.00 -10.51
C ILE A 85 24.44 16.09 -11.46
N PHE A 86 23.78 15.12 -12.10
CA PHE A 86 24.41 14.22 -13.07
C PHE A 86 24.91 14.97 -14.32
N ILE A 87 24.15 15.96 -14.78
CA ILE A 87 24.52 16.77 -15.95
C ILE A 87 25.70 17.69 -15.60
N GLU A 88 25.60 18.43 -14.50
CA GLU A 88 26.56 19.49 -14.16
C GLU A 88 27.87 18.95 -13.61
N GLN A 89 27.84 17.97 -12.69
CA GLN A 89 29.05 17.50 -12.00
C GLN A 89 29.85 16.49 -12.84
N PHE A 90 29.17 15.67 -13.62
CA PHE A 90 29.81 14.64 -14.44
C PHE A 90 29.93 15.03 -15.93
N ASN A 91 29.44 16.23 -16.29
CA ASN A 91 29.46 16.77 -17.65
C ASN A 91 28.87 15.78 -18.68
N LEU A 92 27.79 15.11 -18.31
CA LEU A 92 27.15 14.08 -19.10
C LEU A 92 26.02 14.65 -19.96
N SER A 93 25.77 14.02 -21.12
CA SER A 93 24.58 14.34 -21.89
C SER A 93 23.30 13.97 -21.12
N SER A 94 22.19 14.66 -21.42
CA SER A 94 20.89 14.40 -20.78
C SER A 94 20.43 12.94 -20.90
N ASN A 95 20.70 12.31 -22.05
CA ASN A 95 20.34 10.92 -22.31
C ASN A 95 21.21 9.94 -21.49
N ILE A 96 22.52 10.16 -21.44
CA ILE A 96 23.44 9.33 -20.64
C ILE A 96 23.11 9.48 -19.15
N SER A 97 22.83 10.70 -18.68
CA SER A 97 22.40 10.97 -17.31
C SER A 97 21.12 10.22 -16.97
N SER A 98 20.11 10.25 -17.86
CA SER A 98 18.84 9.54 -17.63
C SER A 98 19.03 8.02 -17.59
N PHE A 99 19.87 7.47 -18.48
CA PHE A 99 20.23 6.06 -18.45
C PHE A 99 20.89 5.67 -17.12
N LEU A 100 21.89 6.44 -16.67
CA LEU A 100 22.57 6.18 -15.40
C LEU A 100 21.62 6.28 -14.21
N ILE A 101 20.74 7.27 -14.17
CA ILE A 101 19.71 7.41 -13.13
C ILE A 101 18.81 6.17 -13.07
N ILE A 102 18.36 5.68 -14.22
CA ILE A 102 17.53 4.45 -14.29
C ILE A 102 18.32 3.26 -13.73
N VAL A 103 19.57 3.05 -14.17
CA VAL A 103 20.40 1.94 -13.71
C VAL A 103 20.65 2.02 -12.20
N VAL A 104 21.08 3.18 -11.69
CA VAL A 104 21.35 3.40 -10.27
C VAL A 104 20.08 3.25 -9.43
N GLY A 105 18.95 3.80 -9.90
CA GLY A 105 17.66 3.66 -9.22
C GLY A 105 17.17 2.23 -9.15
N ILE A 106 17.36 1.44 -10.22
CA ILE A 106 17.07 0.01 -10.22
C ILE A 106 17.94 -0.71 -9.18
N LEU A 107 19.26 -0.46 -9.18
CA LEU A 107 20.18 -1.09 -8.23
C LEU A 107 19.82 -0.75 -6.78
N ILE A 108 19.55 0.52 -6.48
CA ILE A 108 19.14 0.97 -5.14
C ILE A 108 17.83 0.30 -4.73
N GLY A 109 16.80 0.30 -5.59
CA GLY A 109 15.54 -0.34 -5.28
C GLY A 109 15.66 -1.85 -5.06
N MET A 110 16.52 -2.54 -5.84
CA MET A 110 16.83 -3.96 -5.64
C MET A 110 17.52 -4.21 -4.30
N ILE A 111 18.49 -3.37 -3.93
CA ILE A 111 19.18 -3.43 -2.64
C ILE A 111 18.18 -3.21 -1.49
N LEU A 112 17.33 -2.19 -1.58
CA LEU A 112 16.28 -1.93 -0.58
C LEU A 112 15.34 -3.13 -0.43
N GLY A 113 14.88 -3.72 -1.54
CA GLY A 113 14.03 -4.91 -1.50
C GLY A 113 14.73 -6.13 -0.91
N PHE A 114 16.03 -6.31 -1.17
CA PHE A 114 16.82 -7.39 -0.56
C PHE A 114 17.00 -7.17 0.95
N ILE A 115 17.37 -5.95 1.36
CA ILE A 115 17.49 -5.58 2.78
C ILE A 115 16.16 -5.78 3.49
N PHE A 116 15.06 -5.33 2.89
CA PHE A 116 13.71 -5.53 3.41
C PHE A 116 13.44 -7.01 3.70
N ASN A 117 13.57 -7.88 2.70
CA ASN A 117 13.34 -9.32 2.88
C ASN A 117 14.27 -9.97 3.90
N LYS A 118 15.51 -9.48 4.04
CA LYS A 118 16.47 -9.98 5.03
C LYS A 118 16.12 -9.56 6.46
N LEU A 119 15.57 -8.35 6.63
CA LEU A 119 15.23 -7.80 7.94
C LEU A 119 13.82 -8.21 8.40
N THR A 120 12.89 -8.42 7.47
CA THR A 120 11.53 -8.82 7.79
C THR A 120 11.42 -10.33 7.95
N LYS A 121 10.81 -10.75 9.05
CA LYS A 121 10.42 -12.15 9.27
C LYS A 121 8.96 -12.30 8.88
N HIS A 122 8.59 -13.40 8.24
CA HIS A 122 7.19 -13.69 7.96
C HIS A 122 6.39 -13.75 9.27
N ARG A 123 5.26 -13.04 9.31
CA ARG A 123 4.45 -12.83 10.52
C ARG A 123 5.17 -12.05 11.62
N GLY A 124 6.10 -11.18 11.21
CA GLY A 124 6.80 -10.28 12.09
C GLY A 124 5.98 -9.02 12.34
N MET A 125 6.68 -7.88 12.38
CA MET A 125 6.06 -6.57 12.61
C MET A 125 4.93 -6.28 11.60
N TRP A 126 5.10 -6.64 10.33
CA TRP A 126 4.14 -6.36 9.26
C TRP A 126 2.80 -7.09 9.41
N HIS A 127 2.76 -8.15 10.22
CA HIS A 127 1.54 -8.89 10.55
C HIS A 127 0.97 -8.48 11.92
N SER A 128 1.31 -7.28 12.39
CA SER A 128 0.78 -6.71 13.64
C SER A 128 -0.37 -5.74 13.37
N ILE A 129 -1.36 -5.71 14.26
CA ILE A 129 -2.45 -4.72 14.20
C ILE A 129 -1.90 -3.28 14.29
N ILE A 130 -0.78 -3.08 14.99
CA ILE A 130 -0.11 -1.79 15.13
C ILE A 130 0.34 -1.29 13.75
N THR A 131 0.92 -2.16 12.92
CA THR A 131 1.27 -1.79 11.54
C THR A 131 0.06 -1.38 10.72
N GLY A 132 -1.06 -2.11 10.84
CA GLY A 132 -2.33 -1.73 10.21
C GLY A 132 -2.77 -0.32 10.61
N VAL A 133 -2.74 0.00 11.92
CA VAL A 133 -3.09 1.34 12.43
C VAL A 133 -2.15 2.40 11.90
N VAL A 134 -0.82 2.20 12.00
CA VAL A 134 0.17 3.19 11.57
C VAL A 134 0.02 3.51 10.09
N ILE A 135 -0.14 2.50 9.23
CA ILE A 135 -0.29 2.72 7.79
C ILE A 135 -1.61 3.42 7.48
N SER A 136 -2.71 3.04 8.13
CA SER A 136 -3.98 3.74 7.98
C SER A 136 -3.91 5.19 8.40
N VAL A 137 -3.21 5.51 9.49
CA VAL A 137 -2.97 6.90 9.91
C VAL A 137 -2.15 7.65 8.85
N LEU A 138 -1.10 7.03 8.29
CA LEU A 138 -0.35 7.62 7.19
C LEU A 138 -1.22 7.86 5.95
N ILE A 139 -2.09 6.92 5.58
CA ILE A 139 -3.05 7.08 4.48
C ILE A 139 -3.97 8.27 4.74
N TYR A 140 -4.45 8.46 5.96
CA TYR A 140 -5.30 9.62 6.30
C TYR A 140 -4.57 10.95 6.02
N PHE A 141 -3.32 11.07 6.48
CA PHE A 141 -2.55 12.32 6.37
C PHE A 141 -1.99 12.59 4.97
N LEU A 142 -1.61 11.55 4.23
CA LEU A 142 -1.05 11.71 2.88
C LEU A 142 -2.10 12.15 1.84
N ASN A 143 -3.39 11.98 2.13
CA ASN A 143 -4.49 12.32 1.24
C ASN A 143 -5.06 13.75 1.45
N PHE A 144 -4.22 14.71 1.86
CA PHE A 144 -4.64 16.09 2.17
C PHE A 144 -5.41 16.84 1.05
N LYS A 145 -5.33 16.38 -0.20
CA LYS A 145 -6.07 16.95 -1.34
C LYS A 145 -7.57 16.62 -1.32
N TYR A 146 -7.98 15.57 -0.62
CA TYR A 146 -9.39 15.16 -0.56
C TYR A 146 -10.08 15.68 0.70
N ARG A 147 -11.42 15.62 0.67
CA ARG A 147 -12.27 16.00 1.79
C ARG A 147 -12.03 15.06 2.98
N SER A 148 -12.09 15.59 4.20
CA SER A 148 -11.94 14.81 5.45
C SER A 148 -12.73 13.48 5.49
N PRO A 149 -14.03 13.40 5.10
CA PRO A 149 -14.75 12.12 5.05
C PRO A 149 -14.09 11.08 4.14
N ILE A 150 -13.52 11.50 3.02
CA ILE A 150 -12.88 10.62 2.04
C ILE A 150 -11.54 10.13 2.58
N ASN A 151 -10.77 11.00 3.25
CA ASN A 151 -9.52 10.60 3.90
C ASN A 151 -9.77 9.57 5.00
N LEU A 152 -10.80 9.79 5.81
CA LEU A 152 -11.23 8.84 6.83
C LEU A 152 -11.65 7.52 6.18
N PHE A 153 -12.45 7.59 5.11
CA PHE A 153 -12.91 6.41 4.40
C PHE A 153 -11.74 5.60 3.83
N TYR A 154 -10.77 6.22 3.15
CA TYR A 154 -9.58 5.55 2.63
C TYR A 154 -8.75 4.88 3.73
N SER A 155 -8.51 5.61 4.82
CA SER A 155 -7.77 5.12 5.98
C SER A 155 -8.41 3.87 6.58
N LEU A 156 -9.73 3.90 6.78
CA LEU A 156 -10.49 2.80 7.34
C LEU A 156 -10.63 1.63 6.36
N ASN A 157 -10.77 1.86 5.06
CA ASN A 157 -10.80 0.78 4.07
C ASN A 157 -9.54 -0.07 4.15
N PHE A 158 -8.37 0.57 4.15
CA PHE A 158 -7.11 -0.15 4.33
C PHE A 158 -7.06 -0.88 5.69
N PHE A 159 -7.47 -0.21 6.78
CA PHE A 159 -7.42 -0.79 8.12
C PHE A 159 -8.30 -2.03 8.26
N VAL A 160 -9.54 -1.95 7.77
CA VAL A 160 -10.51 -3.05 7.86
C VAL A 160 -10.12 -4.19 6.94
N GLY A 161 -9.61 -3.90 5.73
CA GLY A 161 -9.00 -4.92 4.87
C GLY A 161 -7.85 -5.64 5.59
N PHE A 162 -6.92 -4.88 6.18
CA PHE A 162 -5.80 -5.42 6.96
C PHE A 162 -6.27 -6.26 8.15
N SER A 163 -7.29 -5.80 8.87
CA SER A 163 -7.86 -6.52 10.00
C SER A 163 -8.55 -7.81 9.57
N LEU A 164 -9.24 -7.81 8.41
CA LEU A 164 -9.85 -9.00 7.82
C LEU A 164 -8.79 -10.07 7.55
N HIS A 165 -7.63 -9.70 7.03
CA HIS A 165 -6.51 -10.63 6.85
C HIS A 165 -6.14 -11.31 8.17
N LEU A 166 -5.86 -10.53 9.21
CA LEU A 166 -5.48 -11.07 10.53
C LEU A 166 -6.56 -11.98 11.12
N LEU A 167 -7.83 -11.63 10.93
CA LEU A 167 -8.97 -12.44 11.38
C LEU A 167 -9.03 -13.77 10.63
N LEU A 168 -8.92 -13.77 9.30
CA LEU A 168 -8.90 -14.98 8.49
C LEU A 168 -7.75 -15.91 8.89
N ASP A 169 -6.59 -15.32 9.15
CA ASP A 169 -5.39 -16.05 9.56
C ASP A 169 -5.55 -16.67 10.96
N LYS A 170 -6.33 -16.04 11.85
CA LYS A 170 -6.69 -16.59 13.16
C LYS A 170 -7.74 -17.70 13.05
N VAL A 171 -8.74 -17.55 12.19
CA VAL A 171 -9.83 -18.53 12.00
C VAL A 171 -9.31 -19.83 11.38
N HIS A 172 -8.40 -19.75 10.40
CA HIS A 172 -7.84 -20.92 9.70
C HIS A 172 -6.56 -21.49 10.34
N LYS A 173 -6.21 -21.04 11.55
CA LYS A 173 -5.17 -21.63 12.40
C LYS A 173 -5.73 -22.69 13.36
N ASN A 174 -7.04 -22.68 13.60
CA ASN A 174 -7.78 -23.75 14.27
C ASN A 174 -8.25 -24.79 13.26
#